data_AF-A0A4D4JZ94-F1
#
_entry.id   AF-A0A4D4JZ94-F1
#
_cell.length_a   1.000
_cell.length_b   1.000
_cell.length_c   1.000
_cell.angle_alpha   90.00
_cell.angle_beta   90.00
_cell.angle_gamma   90.00
#
_symmetry.space_group_name_H-M   'P 1'
#
loop_
_entity.id
_entity.type
_entity.pdbx_description
1 polymer ?
#
loop_
_entity_poly.entity_id
_entity_poly.type
_entity_poly.pdbx_seq_one_letter_code
_entity_poly.pdbx_strand_id
1 'polypeptide(L)' 'MGARAWLGLPGLVEGGPADLIAYDTDPTLDSSVLAHPSRIILRGRVIA' A
#
# COMPACT_ATOMS: atom_id res chain seq x y z
N MET A 1 10.99 -11.54 -4.24
CA MET A 1 9.90 -11.27 -5.21
C MET A 1 8.65 -10.91 -4.41
N GLY A 2 7.94 -9.82 -4.75
CA GLY A 2 6.79 -9.34 -3.96
C GLY A 2 5.44 -9.75 -4.54
N ALA A 3 4.37 -9.67 -3.74
CA ALA A 3 3.01 -10.09 -4.13
C ALA A 3 2.52 -9.43 -5.44
N ARG A 4 2.82 -8.14 -5.65
CA ARG A 4 2.45 -7.42 -6.89
C ARG A 4 3.10 -8.02 -8.13
N ALA A 5 4.40 -8.34 -8.05
CA ALA A 5 5.13 -8.95 -9.17
C ALA A 5 4.58 -10.35 -9.51
N TRP A 6 4.19 -11.13 -8.49
CA TRP A 6 3.54 -12.43 -8.71
C TRP A 6 2.18 -12.29 -9.41
N LEU A 7 1.43 -11.21 -9.12
CA LEU A 7 0.17 -10.87 -9.79
C LEU A 7 0.36 -10.22 -11.18
N GLY A 8 1.59 -10.04 -11.66
CA GLY A 8 1.85 -9.32 -12.92
C GLY A 8 1.60 -7.81 -12.84
N LEU A 9 1.54 -7.26 -11.62
CA LEU A 9 1.32 -5.83 -11.37
C LEU A 9 2.65 -5.11 -11.11
N PRO A 10 2.80 -3.86 -11.59
CA PRO A 10 4.00 -3.06 -11.32
C PRO A 10 4.10 -2.73 -9.83
N GLY A 11 5.30 -2.44 -9.34
CA GLY A 11 5.50 -1.90 -7.99
C GLY A 11 5.00 -0.46 -7.85
N LEU A 12 5.43 0.23 -6.78
CA LEU A 12 5.28 1.67 -6.66
C LEU A 12 6.37 2.33 -7.54
N VAL A 13 5.97 2.74 -8.74
CA VAL A 13 6.86 3.29 -9.77
C VAL A 13 6.23 4.53 -10.38
N GLU A 14 7.06 5.39 -10.97
CA GLU A 14 6.58 6.55 -11.70
C GLU A 14 5.64 6.15 -12.85
N GLY A 15 4.52 6.88 -13.01
CA GLY A 15 3.48 6.58 -14.00
C GLY A 15 2.63 5.33 -13.71
N GLY A 16 2.95 4.58 -12.64
CA GLY A 16 2.19 3.40 -12.22
C GLY A 16 0.90 3.77 -11.46
N PRO A 17 0.00 2.79 -11.23
CA PRO A 17 -1.18 2.99 -10.41
C PRO A 17 -0.81 3.40 -8.98
N ALA A 18 -1.37 4.51 -8.52
CA ALA A 18 -1.26 4.97 -7.14
C ALA A 18 -2.24 4.20 -6.24
N ASP A 19 -1.98 2.89 -6.08
CA ASP A 19 -2.71 1.97 -5.21
C ASP A 19 -1.81 1.58 -4.04
N LEU A 20 -2.03 2.20 -2.87
CA LEU A 20 -1.22 1.99 -1.69
C LEU A 20 -2.00 2.22 -0.39
N ILE A 21 -1.49 1.64 0.69
CA ILE A 21 -1.97 1.84 2.05
C ILE A 21 -0.83 2.46 2.85
N ALA A 22 -1.13 3.55 3.57
CA ALA A 22 -0.16 4.20 4.45
C ALA A 22 -0.47 3.86 5.91
N TYR A 23 0.58 3.61 6.68
CA TYR A 23 0.54 3.37 8.12
C TYR A 23 1.47 4.37 8.80
N ASP A 24 1.06 4.89 9.96
CA ASP A 24 1.90 5.81 10.75
C ASP A 24 3.09 5.09 11.41
N THR A 25 2.98 3.78 11.61
CA THR A 25 4.03 2.92 12.18
C THR A 25 4.45 1.86 11.17
N ASP A 26 5.72 1.46 11.20
CA ASP A 26 6.22 0.35 10.41
C ASP A 26 5.52 -0.97 10.80
N PRO A 27 4.74 -1.59 9.90
CA PRO A 27 4.00 -2.82 10.20
C PRO A 27 4.91 -4.04 10.42
N THR A 28 6.20 -3.94 10.09
CA THR A 28 7.19 -5.00 10.39
C THR A 28 7.66 -4.95 11.85
N LEU A 29 7.49 -3.81 12.52
CA LEU A 29 7.79 -3.62 13.94
C LEU A 29 6.55 -3.82 14.82
N ASP A 30 5.37 -3.49 14.30
CA ASP A 30 4.07 -3.68 14.96
C ASP A 30 3.00 -4.08 13.95
N SER A 31 2.60 -5.35 13.95
CA SER A 31 1.60 -5.86 13.00
C SER A 31 0.17 -5.43 13.31
N SER A 32 -0.12 -4.91 14.51
CA SER A 32 -1.48 -4.49 14.88
C SER A 32 -1.97 -3.32 14.02
N VAL A 33 -1.04 -2.51 13.50
CA VAL A 33 -1.36 -1.35 12.64
C VAL A 33 -1.97 -1.74 11.30
N LEU A 34 -1.83 -3.00 10.87
CA LEU A 34 -2.49 -3.49 9.66
C LEU A 34 -4.02 -3.39 9.75
N ALA A 35 -4.60 -3.40 10.95
CA ALA A 35 -6.02 -3.19 11.19
C ALA A 35 -6.43 -1.70 11.23
N HIS A 36 -5.45 -0.79 11.29
CA HIS A 36 -5.66 0.65 11.50
C HIS A 36 -4.84 1.46 10.49
N PRO A 37 -5.13 1.33 9.18
CA PRO A 37 -4.45 2.13 8.16
C PRO A 37 -4.74 3.62 8.36
N SER A 38 -3.71 4.43 8.23
CA SER A 38 -3.84 5.88 8.31
C SER A 38 -4.47 6.44 7.05
N ARG A 39 -4.15 5.86 5.88
CA ARG A 39 -4.81 6.21 4.60
C ARG A 39 -4.95 5.00 3.69
N ILE A 40 -6.04 4.96 2.94
CA ILE A 40 -6.24 4.04 1.82
C ILE A 40 -6.35 4.85 0.54
N ILE A 41 -5.46 4.59 -0.42
CA ILE A 41 -5.40 5.29 -1.70
C ILE A 41 -5.64 4.29 -2.82
N LEU A 42 -6.65 4.56 -3.64
CA LEU A 42 -7.02 3.74 -4.79
C LEU A 42 -7.09 4.63 -6.02
N ARG A 43 -6.32 4.30 -7.06
CA ARG A 43 -6.22 5.04 -8.33
C ARG A 43 -5.96 6.53 -8.10
N GLY A 44 -5.10 6.85 -7.13
CA GLY A 44 -4.74 8.23 -6.79
C GLY A 44 -5.78 8.99 -5.96
N ARG A 45 -6.86 8.33 -5.52
CA ARG A 45 -7.88 8.94 -4.66
C ARG A 45 -7.81 8.38 -3.23
N VAL A 46 -7.78 9.27 -2.24
CA VAL A 46 -7.94 8.90 -0.82
C VAL A 46 -9.41 8.52 -0.59
N ILE A 47 -9.64 7.32 -0.05
CA ILE A 47 -11.00 6.79 0.20
C ILE A 47 -11.29 6.50 1.67
N ALA A 48 -10.26 6.39 2.50
CA ALA A 48 -10.32 6.28 3.95
C ALA A 48 -9.05 6.88 4.55
#